data_AF-A0A5V1SZQ8-F1
#
_entry.id   AF-A0A5V1SZQ8-F1
#
_cell.length_a   1.000
_cell.length_b   1.000
_cell.length_c   1.000
_cell.angle_alpha   90.00
_cell.angle_beta   90.00
_cell.angle_gamma   90.00
#
_symmetry.space_group_name_H-M   'P 1'
#
loop_
_entity.id
_entity.type
_entity.pdbx_description
1 polymer ?
#
loop_
_entity_poly.entity_id
_entity_poly.type
_entity_poly.pdbx_seq_one_letter_code
_entity_poly.pdbx_strand_id
1 'polypeptide(L)'
;TVAISHYGRNLVKMDAFGCTSRGQAHRAGLWLIKTELLETQTVDFSVGAEGLRHVPGDVIEVCDEDYAGISLGGRILSVDRARRILTLDREITLPSSGTTLISLVDGEGLPVSVDVQSVTDGVQVQVSRIPDGVAEYSVWGLKLPSLRQRLFRCVA
;
A
#
# COMPACT_ATOMS: atom_id res chain seq x y z
N THR A 1 -25.58 9.32 -22.56
CA THR A 1 -25.74 8.70 -21.22
C THR A 1 -26.33 9.72 -20.27
N VAL A 2 -27.13 9.28 -19.30
CA VAL A 2 -27.88 10.14 -18.36
C VAL A 2 -26.96 11.14 -17.64
N ALA A 3 -25.70 10.78 -17.35
CA ALA A 3 -24.72 11.69 -16.75
C ALA A 3 -24.39 12.93 -17.62
N ILE A 4 -24.28 12.80 -18.94
CA ILE A 4 -23.93 13.93 -19.83
C ILE A 4 -25.10 14.92 -19.97
N SER A 5 -26.34 14.43 -19.93
CA SER A 5 -27.51 15.32 -19.96
C SER A 5 -27.69 16.09 -18.65
N HIS A 6 -27.26 15.52 -17.52
CA HIS A 6 -27.34 16.16 -16.21
C HIS A 6 -26.17 17.11 -15.89
N TYR A 7 -24.94 16.73 -16.24
CA TYR A 7 -23.72 17.47 -15.85
C TYR A 7 -23.02 18.19 -17.01
N GLY A 8 -23.50 18.02 -18.24
CA GLY A 8 -22.81 18.52 -19.43
C GLY A 8 -21.57 17.72 -19.80
N ARG A 9 -20.80 18.21 -20.79
CA ARG A 9 -19.51 17.61 -21.18
C ARG A 9 -18.39 18.31 -20.42
N ASN A 10 -17.60 17.55 -19.66
CA ASN A 10 -16.32 18.03 -19.14
C ASN A 10 -15.26 17.90 -20.25
N LEU A 11 -14.92 19.02 -20.89
CA LEU A 11 -14.02 19.06 -22.05
C LEU A 11 -12.64 19.55 -21.63
N VAL A 12 -11.62 18.78 -21.97
CA VAL A 12 -10.22 19.18 -21.82
C VAL A 12 -9.58 19.24 -23.21
N LYS A 13 -8.82 20.31 -23.47
CA LYS A 13 -8.00 20.46 -24.67
C LYS A 13 -6.55 20.11 -24.30
N MET A 14 -5.90 19.28 -25.11
CA MET A 14 -4.50 18.92 -24.92
C MET A 14 -3.75 19.01 -26.25
N ASP A 15 -2.46 19.29 -26.16
CA ASP A 15 -1.54 19.20 -27.29
C ASP A 15 -0.59 18.02 -27.09
N ALA A 16 -0.63 17.04 -27.99
CA ALA A 16 0.27 15.89 -27.97
C ALA A 16 1.55 16.22 -28.75
N PHE A 17 2.57 16.75 -28.07
CA PHE A 17 3.84 17.14 -28.69
C PHE A 17 4.51 15.95 -29.41
N GLY A 18 5.03 16.19 -30.62
CA GLY A 18 5.70 15.15 -31.42
C GLY A 18 4.78 14.04 -31.94
N CYS A 19 3.46 14.21 -31.89
CA CYS A 19 2.50 13.24 -32.43
C CYS A 19 2.56 13.22 -33.97
N THR A 20 3.03 12.11 -34.55
CA THR A 20 3.14 11.89 -36.01
C THR A 20 2.07 10.94 -36.56
N SER A 21 1.20 10.40 -35.70
CA SER A 21 0.19 9.43 -36.11
C SER A 21 -1.12 9.55 -35.34
N ARG A 22 -2.23 9.20 -36.01
CA ARG A 22 -3.57 9.11 -35.37
C ARG A 22 -3.57 8.18 -34.15
N GLY A 23 -2.79 7.10 -34.20
CA GLY A 23 -2.70 6.13 -33.10
C GLY A 23 -2.07 6.71 -31.84
N GLN A 24 -1.06 7.58 -31.98
CA GLN A 24 -0.47 8.30 -30.84
C GLN A 24 -1.47 9.29 -30.23
N ALA A 25 -2.12 10.11 -31.06
CA ALA A 25 -3.15 11.05 -30.60
C ALA A 25 -4.28 10.33 -29.84
N HIS A 26 -4.75 9.20 -30.37
CA HIS A 26 -5.78 8.40 -29.73
C HIS A 26 -5.34 7.83 -28.38
N ARG A 27 -4.12 7.28 -28.29
CA ARG A 27 -3.58 6.76 -27.01
C ARG A 27 -3.36 7.87 -25.98
N ALA A 28 -2.87 9.04 -26.40
CA ALA A 28 -2.69 10.18 -25.51
C ALA A 28 -4.04 10.68 -24.96
N GLY A 29 -5.07 10.76 -25.80
CA GLY A 29 -6.42 11.15 -25.34
C GLY A 29 -7.04 10.12 -24.40
N LEU A 30 -6.86 8.83 -24.71
CA LEU A 30 -7.31 7.76 -23.81
C LEU A 30 -6.55 7.74 -22.49
N TRP A 31 -5.24 7.98 -22.50
CA TRP A 31 -4.43 8.08 -21.29
C TRP A 31 -4.96 9.20 -20.40
N LEU A 32 -5.19 10.40 -20.95
CA LEU A 32 -5.71 11.55 -20.21
C LEU A 32 -7.06 11.25 -19.56
N ILE A 33 -8.00 10.67 -20.31
CA ILE A 33 -9.34 10.31 -19.78
C ILE A 33 -9.21 9.23 -18.70
N LYS A 34 -8.35 8.23 -18.90
CA LYS A 34 -8.16 7.15 -17.93
C LYS A 34 -7.48 7.63 -16.65
N THR A 35 -6.48 8.51 -16.76
CA THR A 35 -5.81 9.11 -15.62
C THR A 35 -6.80 9.93 -14.80
N GLU A 36 -7.62 10.77 -15.42
CA GLU A 36 -8.64 11.53 -14.69
C GLU A 36 -9.65 10.60 -14.00
N LEU A 37 -10.06 9.52 -14.66
CA LEU A 37 -11.00 8.55 -14.10
C LEU A 37 -10.41 7.71 -12.95
N LEU A 38 -9.13 7.36 -13.01
CA LEU A 38 -8.52 6.37 -12.11
C LEU A 38 -7.65 7.00 -11.02
N GLU A 39 -6.95 8.10 -11.31
CA GLU A 39 -6.02 8.77 -10.41
C GLU A 39 -6.73 9.93 -9.68
N THR A 40 -7.82 9.60 -8.99
CA THR A 40 -8.72 10.59 -8.35
C THR A 40 -8.34 10.92 -6.91
N GLN A 41 -7.31 10.29 -6.36
CA GLN A 41 -6.95 10.40 -4.95
C GLN A 41 -5.45 10.59 -4.77
N THR A 42 -5.11 11.52 -3.88
CA THR A 42 -3.75 11.78 -3.42
C THR A 42 -3.72 11.55 -1.91
N VAL A 43 -2.66 10.92 -1.42
CA VAL A 43 -2.45 10.66 0.00
C VAL A 43 -1.12 11.26 0.40
N ASP A 44 -1.10 11.97 1.53
CA ASP A 44 0.11 12.54 2.11
C ASP A 44 0.33 11.92 3.49
N PHE A 45 1.52 11.37 3.73
CA PHE A 45 1.89 10.75 5.00
C PHE A 45 3.39 10.89 5.25
N SER A 46 3.79 10.77 6.51
CA SER A 46 5.21 10.79 6.89
C SER A 46 5.78 9.37 6.97
N VAL A 47 7.01 9.21 6.49
CA VAL A 47 7.75 7.94 6.48
C VAL A 47 9.04 8.07 7.28
N GLY A 48 9.51 6.96 7.84
CA GLY A 48 10.84 6.85 8.41
C GLY A 48 11.90 6.56 7.36
N ALA A 49 13.01 5.95 7.79
CA ALA A 49 14.13 5.60 6.90
C ALA A 49 13.72 4.64 5.77
N GLU A 50 12.69 3.81 5.99
CA GLU A 50 12.15 2.90 4.97
C GLU A 50 11.61 3.63 3.73
N GLY A 51 11.22 4.90 3.86
CA GLY A 51 10.71 5.69 2.75
C GLY A 51 11.78 6.18 1.79
N LEU A 52 13.06 6.21 2.21
CA LEU A 52 14.19 6.72 1.41
C LEU A 52 14.44 5.93 0.12
N ARG A 53 13.94 4.69 0.05
CA ARG A 53 14.01 3.85 -1.14
C ARG A 53 13.15 4.40 -2.28
N HIS A 54 12.04 5.06 -1.94
CA HIS A 54 11.03 5.38 -2.94
C HIS A 54 11.41 6.60 -3.76
N VAL A 55 11.26 6.48 -5.07
CA VAL A 55 11.46 7.57 -6.03
C VAL A 55 10.14 7.91 -6.74
N PRO A 56 9.97 9.15 -7.23
CA PRO A 56 8.81 9.49 -8.04
C PRO A 56 8.61 8.49 -9.18
N GLY A 57 7.38 7.98 -9.32
CA GLY A 57 7.01 6.94 -10.27
C GLY A 57 6.84 5.55 -9.67
N ASP A 58 7.41 5.28 -8.48
CA ASP A 58 7.25 4.01 -7.78
C ASP A 58 5.78 3.74 -7.44
N VAL A 59 5.37 2.47 -7.49
CA VAL A 59 4.04 2.04 -7.05
C VAL A 59 4.17 1.31 -5.73
N ILE A 60 3.50 1.82 -4.70
CA ILE A 60 3.61 1.37 -3.32
C ILE A 60 2.26 0.92 -2.76
N GLU A 61 2.28 -0.10 -1.90
CA GLU A 61 1.12 -0.49 -1.11
C GLU A 61 1.00 0.45 0.10
N VAL A 62 -0.20 1.00 0.31
CA VAL A 62 -0.50 1.85 1.47
C VAL A 62 -1.48 1.13 2.40
N CYS A 63 -1.07 0.97 3.65
CA CYS A 63 -1.89 0.40 4.73
C CYS A 63 -2.72 1.53 5.39
N ASP A 64 -3.74 2.00 4.68
CA ASP A 64 -4.60 3.10 5.13
C ASP A 64 -5.67 2.61 6.11
N GLU A 65 -5.48 2.89 7.39
CA GLU A 65 -6.39 2.49 8.47
C GLU A 65 -7.69 3.29 8.48
N ASP A 66 -7.66 4.58 8.10
CA ASP A 66 -8.83 5.44 8.06
C ASP A 66 -9.79 4.99 6.95
N TYR A 67 -9.24 4.55 5.81
CA TYR A 67 -10.03 3.98 4.73
C TYR A 67 -10.52 2.56 5.03
N ALA A 68 -9.69 1.72 5.66
CA ALA A 68 -10.05 0.34 5.93
C ALA A 68 -10.93 0.13 7.17
N GLY A 69 -10.91 1.08 8.11
CA GLY A 69 -11.64 1.02 9.38
C GLY A 69 -11.09 0.01 10.38
N ILE A 70 -9.87 -0.50 10.17
CA ILE A 70 -9.20 -1.48 11.03
C ILE A 70 -7.68 -1.21 11.06
N SER A 71 -7.02 -1.59 12.16
CA SER A 71 -5.57 -1.49 12.30
C SER A 71 -4.86 -2.42 11.32
N LEU A 72 -4.04 -1.87 10.44
CA LEU A 72 -3.39 -2.61 9.35
C LEU A 72 -1.90 -2.37 9.26
N GLY A 73 -1.36 -1.33 9.90
CA GLY A 73 0.06 -1.05 9.82
C GLY A 73 0.56 -0.29 11.02
N GLY A 74 1.87 -0.30 11.21
CA GLY A 74 2.45 0.36 12.37
C GLY A 74 3.95 0.10 12.51
N ARG A 75 4.40 0.14 13.76
CA ARG A 75 5.80 -0.05 14.16
C ARG A 75 5.95 -1.26 15.08
N ILE A 76 7.09 -1.94 14.96
CA ILE A 76 7.45 -3.04 15.86
C ILE A 76 8.10 -2.45 17.11
N LEU A 77 7.57 -2.76 18.29
CA LEU A 77 8.13 -2.32 19.58
C LEU A 77 9.18 -3.27 20.15
N SER A 78 9.14 -4.56 19.80
CA SER A 78 10.20 -5.50 20.18
C SER A 78 10.20 -6.75 19.30
N VAL A 79 11.37 -7.39 19.20
CA VAL A 79 11.60 -8.57 18.36
C VAL A 79 12.22 -9.70 19.20
N ASP A 80 11.47 -10.78 19.44
CA ASP A 80 11.99 -12.02 20.01
C ASP A 80 12.27 -13.02 18.88
N ARG A 81 13.54 -13.10 18.47
CA ARG A 81 13.98 -14.01 17.39
C ARG A 81 13.93 -15.48 17.78
N ALA A 82 14.07 -15.82 19.06
CA ALA A 82 14.08 -17.22 19.50
C ALA A 82 12.67 -17.82 19.43
N ARG A 83 11.66 -17.05 19.84
CA ARG A 83 10.25 -17.48 19.82
C ARG A 83 9.51 -17.10 18.54
N ARG A 84 10.13 -16.25 17.71
CA ARG A 84 9.55 -15.65 16.49
C ARG A 84 8.33 -14.80 16.80
N ILE A 85 8.43 -13.98 17.84
CA ILE A 85 7.36 -13.10 18.30
C ILE A 85 7.75 -11.64 18.01
N LEU A 86 6.83 -10.91 17.39
CA LEU A 86 6.90 -9.46 17.20
C LEU A 86 5.90 -8.81 18.14
N THR A 87 6.33 -7.82 18.92
CA THR A 87 5.40 -6.97 19.68
C THR A 87 5.08 -5.74 18.85
N LEU A 88 3.80 -5.52 18.55
CA LEU A 88 3.35 -4.39 17.74
C LEU A 88 3.02 -3.18 18.60
N ASP A 89 3.01 -2.00 17.98
CA ASP A 89 2.65 -0.72 18.60
C ASP A 89 1.15 -0.56 18.88
N ARG A 90 0.32 -1.41 18.29
CA ARG A 90 -1.15 -1.38 18.44
C ARG A 90 -1.72 -2.80 18.35
N GLU A 91 -2.94 -2.95 18.86
CA GLU A 91 -3.67 -4.21 18.79
C GLU A 91 -4.13 -4.51 17.35
N ILE A 92 -4.05 -5.78 16.99
CA ILE A 92 -4.56 -6.32 15.73
C ILE A 92 -5.56 -7.45 16.02
N THR A 93 -6.52 -7.62 15.12
CA THR A 93 -7.48 -8.72 15.18
C THR A 93 -7.30 -9.62 13.97
N LEU A 94 -7.13 -10.93 14.22
CA LEU A 94 -7.09 -11.91 13.14
C LEU A 94 -8.50 -12.25 12.66
N PRO A 95 -8.69 -12.45 11.34
CA PRO A 95 -9.95 -12.93 10.80
C PRO A 95 -10.19 -14.38 11.25
N SER A 96 -11.47 -14.76 11.40
CA SER A 96 -11.87 -16.12 11.80
C SER A 96 -11.54 -17.20 10.75
N SER A 97 -11.21 -16.81 9.52
CA SER A 97 -10.88 -17.71 8.43
C SER A 97 -9.96 -17.05 7.40
N GLY A 98 -9.13 -17.87 6.75
CA GLY A 98 -8.20 -17.45 5.71
C GLY A 98 -6.80 -17.13 6.24
N THR A 99 -5.82 -17.11 5.34
CA THR A 99 -4.42 -16.87 5.70
C THR A 99 -4.17 -15.39 5.88
N THR A 100 -3.65 -15.00 7.04
CA THR A 100 -3.17 -13.64 7.30
C THR A 100 -1.66 -13.61 7.15
N LEU A 101 -1.15 -12.67 6.37
CA LEU A 101 0.27 -12.40 6.25
C LEU A 101 0.62 -11.08 6.93
N ILE A 102 1.83 -10.97 7.43
CA ILE A 102 2.44 -9.71 7.84
C ILE A 102 3.57 -9.38 6.87
N SER A 103 3.54 -8.17 6.33
CA SER A 103 4.59 -7.59 5.49
C SER A 103 5.58 -6.87 6.39
N LEU A 104 6.84 -7.23 6.25
CA LEU A 104 7.98 -6.69 6.99
C LEU A 104 9.01 -6.15 6.00
N VAL A 105 9.89 -5.26 6.44
CA VAL A 105 11.02 -4.80 5.62
C VAL A 105 12.28 -5.53 6.08
N ASP A 106 12.96 -6.21 5.17
CA ASP A 106 14.22 -6.89 5.47
C ASP A 106 15.43 -5.94 5.45
N GLY A 107 16.63 -6.49 5.69
CA GLY A 107 17.88 -5.73 5.71
C GLY A 107 18.29 -5.13 4.36
N GLU A 108 17.69 -5.56 3.25
CA GLU A 108 17.88 -4.98 1.92
C GLU A 108 16.86 -3.87 1.61
N GLY A 109 15.95 -3.59 2.54
CA GLY A 109 14.86 -2.63 2.34
C GLY A 109 13.74 -3.17 1.46
N LEU A 110 13.62 -4.49 1.32
CA LEU A 110 12.58 -5.14 0.51
C LEU A 110 11.40 -5.60 1.38
N PRO A 111 10.15 -5.46 0.89
CA PRO A 111 8.99 -5.98 1.59
C PRO A 111 8.95 -7.51 1.48
N VAL A 112 8.94 -8.19 2.62
CA VAL A 112 8.82 -9.65 2.75
C VAL A 112 7.55 -9.98 3.50
N SER A 113 6.67 -10.77 2.88
CA SER A 113 5.45 -11.28 3.53
C SER A 113 5.72 -12.61 4.23
N VAL A 114 5.21 -12.73 5.45
CA VAL A 114 5.37 -13.90 6.32
C VAL A 114 4.02 -14.28 6.93
N ASP A 115 3.77 -15.58 7.08
CA ASP A 115 2.53 -16.07 7.71
C ASP A 115 2.48 -15.70 9.20
N VAL A 116 1.31 -15.19 9.62
CA VAL A 116 0.96 -15.02 11.02
C VAL A 116 0.40 -16.34 11.56
N GLN A 117 1.02 -16.88 12.60
CA GLN A 117 0.64 -18.17 13.21
C GLN A 117 -0.36 -17.98 14.36
N SER A 118 -0.12 -16.98 15.20
CA SER A 118 -0.99 -16.67 16.34
C SER A 118 -0.81 -15.21 16.78
N VAL A 119 -1.81 -14.70 17.49
CA VAL A 119 -1.76 -13.38 18.15
C VAL A 119 -2.18 -13.56 19.60
N THR A 120 -1.37 -13.05 20.53
CA THR A 120 -1.62 -13.06 21.97
C THR A 120 -1.81 -11.62 22.45
N ASP A 121 -2.82 -11.39 23.28
CA ASP A 121 -3.16 -10.07 23.84
C ASP A 121 -3.32 -8.95 22.80
N GLY A 122 -3.66 -9.31 21.55
CA GLY A 122 -3.82 -8.38 20.43
C GLY A 122 -2.51 -7.79 19.89
N VAL A 123 -1.41 -7.79 20.64
CA VAL A 123 -0.17 -7.08 20.28
C VAL A 123 1.03 -8.00 20.02
N GLN A 124 1.04 -9.22 20.55
CA GLN A 124 2.14 -10.16 20.35
C GLN A 124 1.82 -11.10 19.20
N VAL A 125 2.56 -10.97 18.10
CA VAL A 125 2.31 -11.71 16.86
C VAL A 125 3.40 -12.74 16.67
N GLN A 126 3.00 -14.03 16.67
CA GLN A 126 3.91 -15.11 16.32
C GLN A 126 3.92 -15.31 14.80
N VAL A 127 5.10 -15.28 14.20
CA VAL A 127 5.30 -15.41 12.75
C VAL A 127 6.06 -16.68 12.38
N SER A 128 5.89 -17.16 11.15
CA SER A 128 6.59 -18.36 10.69
C SER A 128 8.12 -18.19 10.64
N ARG A 129 8.61 -16.99 10.32
CA ARG A 129 10.02 -16.58 10.40
C ARG A 129 10.16 -15.07 10.62
N ILE A 130 11.29 -14.62 11.15
CA ILE A 130 11.61 -13.18 11.19
C ILE A 130 12.73 -12.94 10.17
N PRO A 131 12.50 -12.17 9.10
CA PRO A 131 13.55 -11.82 8.15
C PRO A 131 14.75 -11.13 8.82
N ASP A 132 15.92 -11.26 8.19
CA ASP A 132 17.10 -10.53 8.62
C ASP A 132 16.89 -9.02 8.43
N GLY A 133 17.46 -8.21 9.30
CA GLY A 133 17.31 -6.75 9.29
C GLY A 133 16.05 -6.21 9.98
N VAL A 134 15.03 -7.04 10.24
CA VAL A 134 13.88 -6.61 11.07
C VAL A 134 14.34 -6.26 12.48
N ALA A 135 14.04 -5.06 12.93
CA ALA A 135 14.47 -4.51 14.20
C ALA A 135 13.31 -3.78 14.90
N GLU A 136 13.60 -3.27 16.11
CA GLU A 136 12.72 -2.33 16.78
C GLU A 136 12.49 -1.09 15.90
N TYR A 137 11.27 -0.57 15.91
CA TYR A 137 10.74 0.50 15.05
C TYR A 137 10.71 0.22 13.54
N SER A 138 11.00 -1.02 13.10
CA SER A 138 10.70 -1.43 11.73
C SER A 138 9.19 -1.34 11.45
N VAL A 139 8.83 -1.04 10.20
CA VAL A 139 7.44 -1.01 9.74
C VAL A 139 6.89 -2.42 9.59
N TRP A 140 5.62 -2.57 9.94
CA TRP A 140 4.82 -3.74 9.60
C TRP A 140 3.51 -3.34 8.92
N GLY A 141 2.96 -4.25 8.11
CA GLY A 141 1.63 -4.11 7.53
C GLY A 141 0.93 -5.45 7.34
N LEU A 142 -0.35 -5.57 7.68
CA LEU A 142 -1.13 -6.80 7.54
C LEU A 142 -1.74 -6.94 6.15
N LYS A 143 -1.63 -8.15 5.59
CA LYS A 143 -2.34 -8.57 4.39
C LYS A 143 -3.40 -9.58 4.80
N LEU A 144 -4.65 -9.12 4.82
CA LEU A 144 -5.81 -9.90 5.20
C LEU A 144 -6.47 -10.52 3.96
N PRO A 145 -7.10 -11.70 4.08
CA PRO A 145 -7.77 -12.35 2.95
C PRO A 145 -9.01 -11.57 2.46
N SER A 146 -9.67 -10.83 3.34
CA SER A 146 -10.86 -10.04 3.04
C SER A 146 -10.56 -8.62 2.55
N LEU A 147 -9.31 -8.17 2.65
CA LEU A 147 -8.94 -6.79 2.37
C LEU A 147 -7.72 -6.72 1.44
N ARG A 148 -7.89 -6.03 0.32
CA ARG A 148 -6.80 -5.70 -0.59
C ARG A 148 -6.31 -4.29 -0.31
N GLN A 149 -5.03 -4.18 0.04
CA GLN A 149 -4.34 -2.89 0.16
C GLN A 149 -4.34 -2.15 -1.18
N ARG A 150 -4.38 -0.82 -1.09
CA ARG A 150 -4.45 0.04 -2.26
C ARG A 150 -3.05 0.39 -2.71
N LEU A 151 -2.89 0.47 -4.03
CA LEU A 151 -1.64 0.87 -4.66
C LEU A 151 -1.69 2.34 -5.02
N PHE A 152 -0.64 3.07 -4.66
CA PHE A 152 -0.46 4.47 -5.00
C PHE A 152 0.84 4.67 -5.74
N ARG A 153 0.87 5.63 -6.67
CA ARG A 153 2.08 6.04 -7.35
C ARG A 153 2.70 7.20 -6.57
N CYS A 154 3.98 7.09 -6.23
CA CYS A 154 4.76 8.19 -5.68
C CYS A 154 4.85 9.31 -6.73
N VAL A 155 4.46 10.53 -6.34
CA VAL A 155 4.56 11.73 -7.16
C VAL A 155 5.57 12.69 -6.53
N ALA A 156 6.19 13.54 -7.35
CA ALA A 156 7.22 14.48 -6.93
C ALA A 156 6.63 15.76 -6.32
#